data_AF-A0A0R3KZD2-F1
#
_entry.id   AF-A0A0R3KZD2-F1
#
_cell.length_a   1.000
_cell.length_b   1.000
_cell.length_c   1.000
_cell.angle_alpha   90.00
_cell.angle_beta   90.00
_cell.angle_gamma   90.00
#
_symmetry.space_group_name_H-M   'P 1'
#
loop_
_entity.id
_entity.type
_entity.pdbx_description
1 polymer ?
#
loop_
_entity_poly.entity_id
_entity_poly.type
_entity_poly.pdbx_seq_one_letter_code
_entity_poly.pdbx_strand_id
1 'polypeptide(L)'
;MNTAPDLAMSTAIAATDQTKAAAAPRIKLLSHGFSIDHPDPEIGEQLMANALGAADRESMDGILRQLVRASVSGGSPDEVNVSFMISMVKSIRPRDSVEAMLVAQMVSVHVMAMRCAHHLANAEDLARHDSAARALGRLTRTFPTQIEALNRYRSHGEPAITVQNVSVGDGGKAIVGNVTQHASVIVSDKRPASAARKARKAAGSKRGTDSADARREAEA
;
A
#
# COMPACT_ATOMS: atom_id res chain seq x y z
N MET A 1 20.27 -4.54 48.03
CA MET A 1 20.29 -5.46 46.88
C MET A 1 18.88 -5.48 46.32
N ASN A 2 18.63 -4.72 45.27
CA ASN A 2 17.32 -4.61 44.64
C ASN A 2 17.30 -5.53 43.41
N THR A 3 16.51 -6.58 43.47
CA THR A 3 16.28 -7.49 42.34
C THR A 3 15.09 -6.99 41.55
N ALA A 4 15.34 -6.49 40.34
CA ALA A 4 14.31 -6.24 39.34
C ALA A 4 13.82 -7.58 38.75
N PRO A 5 12.53 -7.74 38.42
CA PRO A 5 12.08 -8.89 37.67
C PRO A 5 12.36 -8.69 36.17
N ASP A 6 12.93 -9.75 35.60
CA ASP A 6 13.31 -9.94 34.20
C ASP A 6 12.08 -10.00 33.28
N LEU A 7 12.01 -9.08 32.31
CA LEU A 7 10.97 -9.01 31.28
C LEU A 7 11.41 -9.83 30.06
N ALA A 8 11.47 -11.15 30.21
CA ALA A 8 11.53 -12.07 29.08
C ALA A 8 10.10 -12.44 28.65
N MET A 9 9.38 -11.50 28.00
CA MET A 9 8.19 -11.84 27.23
C MET A 9 8.62 -12.61 25.97
N SER A 10 8.72 -13.93 26.12
CA SER A 10 8.72 -14.88 25.01
C SER A 10 7.46 -14.64 24.18
N THR A 11 7.62 -14.04 23.01
CA THR A 11 6.53 -13.92 22.03
C THR A 11 6.37 -15.29 21.40
N ALA A 12 5.64 -16.17 22.09
CA ALA A 12 5.21 -17.44 21.57
C ALA A 12 4.38 -17.19 20.31
N ILE A 13 4.90 -17.63 19.17
CA ILE A 13 4.14 -17.77 17.92
C ILE A 13 2.94 -18.65 18.30
N ALA A 14 1.74 -18.08 18.30
CA ALA A 14 0.54 -18.69 18.86
C ALA A 14 0.38 -20.14 18.37
N ALA A 15 0.62 -21.10 19.26
CA ALA A 15 0.26 -22.50 19.07
C ALA A 15 -1.27 -22.56 19.05
N THR A 16 -1.82 -22.45 17.85
CA THR A 16 -3.25 -22.68 17.62
C THR A 16 -3.44 -24.19 17.47
N ASP A 17 -4.38 -24.75 18.22
CA ASP A 17 -4.70 -26.17 18.29
C ASP A 17 -4.62 -26.88 16.93
N GLN A 18 -3.83 -27.95 16.87
CA GLN A 18 -3.55 -28.76 15.68
C GLN A 18 -4.71 -29.67 15.25
N THR A 19 -5.93 -29.46 15.75
CA THR A 19 -7.08 -30.27 15.40
C THR A 19 -7.80 -29.62 14.22
N LYS A 20 -7.39 -30.02 13.00
CA LYS A 20 -7.93 -29.62 11.68
C LYS A 20 -7.40 -28.29 11.11
N ALA A 21 -6.12 -27.98 11.34
CA ALA A 21 -5.42 -26.99 10.53
C ALA A 21 -5.31 -27.54 9.08
N ALA A 22 -6.09 -26.99 8.15
CA ALA A 22 -5.94 -27.28 6.73
C ALA A 22 -4.46 -27.13 6.36
N ALA A 23 -3.86 -28.18 5.80
CA ALA A 23 -2.43 -28.24 5.51
C ALA A 23 -2.00 -26.94 4.78
N ALA A 24 -0.94 -26.30 5.26
CA ALA A 24 -0.43 -25.12 4.56
C ALA A 24 -0.03 -25.53 3.13
N PRO A 25 -0.41 -24.75 2.11
CA PRO A 25 0.01 -25.05 0.75
C PRO A 25 1.53 -24.98 0.68
N ARG A 26 2.14 -26.02 0.12
CA ARG A 26 3.58 -26.17 -0.02
C ARG A 26 3.93 -26.39 -1.48
N ILE A 27 5.16 -26.03 -1.81
CA ILE A 27 5.72 -26.17 -3.15
C ILE A 27 7.10 -26.79 -3.02
N LYS A 28 7.48 -27.61 -3.99
CA LYS A 28 8.84 -28.11 -4.18
C LYS A 28 9.38 -27.58 -5.48
N LEU A 29 10.61 -27.07 -5.45
CA LEU A 29 11.33 -26.72 -6.66
C LEU A 29 11.95 -27.97 -7.29
N LEU A 30 11.90 -28.04 -8.61
CA LEU A 30 12.48 -29.12 -9.42
C LEU A 30 13.51 -28.51 -10.39
N SER A 31 14.37 -29.35 -10.97
CA SER A 31 15.39 -28.91 -11.94
C SER A 31 14.81 -28.13 -13.13
N HIS A 32 13.58 -28.46 -13.54
CA HIS A 32 12.91 -27.84 -14.68
C HIS A 32 11.51 -27.28 -14.35
N GLY A 33 11.28 -26.86 -13.10
CA GLY A 33 10.02 -26.25 -12.72
C GLY A 33 9.72 -26.37 -11.23
N PHE A 34 8.46 -26.64 -10.91
CA PHE A 34 8.00 -26.83 -9.55
C PHE A 34 6.78 -27.76 -9.53
N SER A 35 6.47 -28.30 -8.36
CA SER A 35 5.24 -29.05 -8.10
C SER A 35 4.62 -28.64 -6.77
N ILE A 36 3.30 -28.68 -6.67
CA ILE A 36 2.61 -28.54 -5.39
C ILE A 36 2.91 -29.78 -4.54
N ASP A 37 3.38 -29.57 -3.31
CA ASP A 37 3.80 -30.65 -2.42
C ASP A 37 2.62 -31.13 -1.56
N HIS A 38 1.84 -32.07 -2.11
CA HIS A 38 0.75 -32.71 -1.40
C HIS A 38 0.57 -34.17 -1.88
N PRO A 39 0.31 -35.14 -0.98
CA PRO A 39 0.10 -36.54 -1.36
C PRO A 39 -1.14 -36.75 -2.23
N ASP A 40 -2.15 -35.89 -2.07
CA ASP A 40 -3.34 -35.83 -2.92
C ASP A 40 -3.26 -34.58 -3.83
N PRO A 41 -3.09 -34.75 -5.16
CA PRO A 41 -2.95 -33.62 -6.08
C PRO A 41 -4.15 -32.66 -6.09
N GLU A 42 -5.38 -33.17 -5.99
CA GLU A 42 -6.59 -32.34 -6.06
C GLU A 42 -6.72 -31.47 -4.81
N ILE A 43 -6.47 -32.06 -3.64
CA ILE A 43 -6.43 -31.31 -2.38
C ILE A 43 -5.30 -30.27 -2.40
N GLY A 44 -4.13 -30.64 -2.94
CA GLY A 44 -3.00 -29.72 -3.08
C GLY A 44 -3.33 -28.49 -3.93
N GLU A 45 -3.92 -28.72 -5.10
CA GLU A 45 -4.37 -27.65 -5.99
C GLU A 45 -5.43 -26.78 -5.33
N GLN A 46 -6.42 -27.37 -4.65
CA GLN A 46 -7.46 -26.61 -3.96
C GLN A 46 -6.91 -25.77 -2.80
N LEU A 47 -5.97 -26.30 -2.01
CA LEU A 47 -5.30 -25.55 -0.95
C LEU A 47 -4.48 -24.37 -1.50
N MET A 48 -3.79 -24.58 -2.63
CA MET A 48 -3.00 -23.55 -3.28
C MET A 48 -3.88 -22.47 -3.91
N ALA A 49 -4.94 -22.85 -4.64
CA ALA A 49 -5.89 -21.92 -5.23
C ALA A 49 -6.56 -21.04 -4.16
N ASN A 50 -7.01 -21.66 -3.05
CA ASN A 50 -7.60 -20.93 -1.92
C ASN A 50 -6.62 -19.96 -1.26
N ALA A 51 -5.35 -20.32 -1.15
CA ALA A 51 -4.34 -19.45 -0.57
C ALA A 51 -3.95 -18.28 -1.46
N LEU A 52 -3.96 -18.48 -2.78
CA LEU A 52 -3.66 -17.43 -3.75
C LEU A 52 -4.88 -16.57 -4.10
N GLY A 53 -6.09 -16.97 -3.71
CA GLY A 53 -7.35 -16.32 -4.13
C GLY A 53 -7.62 -16.48 -5.62
N ALA A 54 -7.17 -17.59 -6.20
CA ALA A 54 -7.33 -17.87 -7.62
C ALA A 54 -8.73 -18.42 -7.92
N ALA A 55 -9.35 -17.92 -8.98
CA ALA A 55 -10.69 -18.34 -9.41
C ALA A 55 -10.70 -19.73 -10.09
N ASP A 56 -9.60 -20.08 -10.75
CA ASP A 56 -9.43 -21.31 -11.52
C ASP A 56 -7.96 -21.79 -11.50
N ARG A 57 -7.73 -22.96 -12.10
CA ARG A 57 -6.42 -23.63 -12.11
C ARG A 57 -5.37 -22.83 -12.87
N GLU A 58 -5.76 -22.20 -13.97
CA GLU A 58 -4.91 -21.40 -14.84
C GLU A 58 -4.45 -20.14 -14.14
N SER A 59 -5.35 -19.47 -13.43
CA SER A 59 -5.06 -18.30 -12.59
C SER A 59 -4.13 -18.66 -11.44
N MET A 60 -4.37 -19.80 -10.78
CA MET A 60 -3.51 -20.32 -9.72
C MET A 60 -2.09 -20.59 -10.25
N ASP A 61 -1.96 -21.34 -11.34
CA ASP A 61 -0.68 -21.67 -11.96
C ASP A 61 0.06 -20.40 -12.43
N GLY A 62 -0.67 -19.46 -13.04
CA GLY A 62 -0.14 -18.17 -13.49
C GLY A 62 0.44 -17.34 -12.34
N ILE A 63 -0.33 -17.13 -11.26
CA ILE A 63 0.13 -16.39 -10.08
C ILE A 63 1.32 -17.11 -9.43
N LEU A 64 1.24 -18.43 -9.28
CA LEU A 64 2.32 -19.21 -8.67
C LEU A 64 3.62 -19.12 -9.47
N ARG A 65 3.56 -19.24 -10.81
CA ARG A 65 4.73 -19.02 -11.69
C ARG A 65 5.32 -17.62 -11.54
N GLN A 66 4.49 -16.59 -11.42
CA GLN A 66 4.95 -15.22 -11.21
C GLN A 66 5.67 -15.07 -9.87
N LEU A 67 5.13 -15.63 -8.78
CA LEU A 67 5.79 -15.63 -7.46
C LEU A 67 7.11 -16.39 -7.49
N VAL A 68 7.15 -17.58 -8.13
CA VAL A 68 8.40 -18.36 -8.31
C VAL A 68 9.45 -17.55 -9.04
N ARG A 69 9.09 -16.86 -10.13
CA ARG A 69 10.01 -15.99 -10.88
C ARG A 69 10.47 -14.79 -10.06
N ALA A 70 9.57 -14.16 -9.31
CA ALA A 70 9.91 -13.04 -8.43
C ALA A 70 10.82 -13.47 -7.26
N SER A 71 10.75 -14.74 -6.85
CA SER A 71 11.59 -15.30 -5.79
C SER A 71 13.06 -15.49 -6.18
N VAL A 72 13.42 -15.35 -7.46
CA VAL A 72 14.79 -15.60 -7.95
C VAL A 72 15.81 -14.73 -7.21
N SER A 73 16.84 -15.38 -6.67
CA SER A 73 17.99 -14.73 -6.02
C SER A 73 19.25 -15.48 -6.46
N GLY A 74 20.32 -14.79 -6.85
CA GLY A 74 21.55 -15.45 -7.28
C GLY A 74 21.41 -16.32 -8.55
N GLY A 75 20.37 -16.10 -9.37
CA GLY A 75 20.17 -16.77 -10.66
C GLY A 75 19.18 -17.94 -10.66
N SER A 76 18.71 -18.40 -9.50
CA SER A 76 17.69 -19.45 -9.39
C SER A 76 16.57 -19.08 -8.42
N PRO A 77 15.36 -19.66 -8.55
CA PRO A 77 14.31 -19.56 -7.54
C PRO A 77 14.78 -20.15 -6.21
N ASP A 78 14.31 -19.57 -5.10
CA ASP A 78 14.62 -20.03 -3.74
C ASP A 78 13.34 -20.50 -3.05
N GLU A 79 13.29 -21.77 -2.66
CA GLU A 79 12.09 -22.41 -2.08
C GLU A 79 11.65 -21.74 -0.78
N VAL A 80 12.59 -21.23 0.02
CA VAL A 80 12.29 -20.50 1.27
C VAL A 80 11.56 -19.21 0.94
N ASN A 81 12.07 -18.45 -0.03
CA ASN A 81 11.45 -17.21 -0.45
C ASN A 81 10.08 -17.44 -1.14
N VAL A 82 9.94 -18.47 -1.99
CA VAL A 82 8.63 -18.81 -2.56
C VAL A 82 7.62 -19.15 -1.46
N SER A 83 8.02 -19.98 -0.49
CA SER A 83 7.16 -20.36 0.64
C SER A 83 6.76 -19.14 1.48
N PHE A 84 7.69 -18.21 1.72
CA PHE A 84 7.40 -16.92 2.35
C PHE A 84 6.36 -16.12 1.55
N MET A 85 6.56 -15.98 0.23
CA MET A 85 5.66 -15.23 -0.63
C MET A 85 4.24 -15.81 -0.62
N ILE A 86 4.10 -17.13 -0.77
CA ILE A 86 2.80 -17.84 -0.69
C ILE A 86 2.15 -17.61 0.68
N SER A 87 2.92 -17.72 1.77
CA SER A 87 2.43 -17.48 3.12
C SER A 87 1.91 -16.05 3.30
N MET A 88 2.58 -15.05 2.73
CA MET A 88 2.14 -13.66 2.78
C MET A 88 0.85 -13.42 1.99
N VAL A 89 0.75 -13.97 0.77
CA VAL A 89 -0.48 -13.91 -0.03
C VAL A 89 -1.65 -14.54 0.73
N LYS A 90 -1.46 -15.75 1.27
CA LYS A 90 -2.44 -16.45 2.10
C LYS A 90 -2.89 -15.61 3.30
N SER A 91 -1.97 -14.92 3.96
CA SER A 91 -2.26 -14.12 5.15
C SER A 91 -3.10 -12.88 4.83
N ILE A 92 -2.85 -12.25 3.67
CA ILE A 92 -3.60 -11.07 3.20
C ILE A 92 -5.02 -11.45 2.75
N ARG A 93 -5.25 -12.71 2.38
CA ARG A 93 -6.55 -13.28 2.01
C ARG A 93 -7.22 -12.53 0.85
N PRO A 94 -6.65 -12.58 -0.37
CA PRO A 94 -7.29 -12.02 -1.55
C PRO A 94 -8.70 -12.61 -1.74
N ARG A 95 -9.68 -11.74 -1.99
CA ARG A 95 -11.12 -12.09 -2.09
C ARG A 95 -11.59 -12.44 -3.51
N ASP A 96 -10.86 -11.97 -4.51
CA ASP A 96 -11.13 -12.19 -5.92
C ASP A 96 -9.82 -12.09 -6.74
N SER A 97 -9.91 -12.29 -8.06
CA SER A 97 -8.75 -12.26 -8.95
C SER A 97 -8.03 -10.91 -9.00
N VAL A 98 -8.73 -9.78 -8.79
CA VAL A 98 -8.11 -8.45 -8.80
C VAL A 98 -7.29 -8.26 -7.53
N GLU A 99 -7.84 -8.65 -6.37
CA GLU A 99 -7.06 -8.68 -5.13
C GLU A 99 -5.88 -9.64 -5.25
N ALA A 100 -6.06 -10.84 -5.83
CA ALA A 100 -4.99 -11.81 -5.98
C ALA A 100 -3.79 -11.24 -6.77
N MET A 101 -4.06 -10.55 -7.88
CA MET A 101 -3.04 -9.85 -8.66
C MET A 101 -2.35 -8.74 -7.85
N LEU A 102 -3.11 -7.88 -7.18
CA LEU A 102 -2.56 -6.78 -6.40
C LEU A 102 -1.72 -7.30 -5.23
N VAL A 103 -2.19 -8.32 -4.52
CA VAL A 103 -1.51 -8.93 -3.38
C VAL A 103 -0.22 -9.63 -3.83
N ALA A 104 -0.24 -10.39 -4.93
CA ALA A 104 0.98 -10.98 -5.50
C ALA A 104 2.02 -9.91 -5.86
N GLN A 105 1.58 -8.78 -6.42
CA GLN A 105 2.44 -7.63 -6.69
C GLN A 105 3.00 -7.01 -5.40
N MET A 106 2.18 -6.79 -4.38
CA MET A 106 2.60 -6.21 -3.08
C MET A 106 3.68 -7.06 -2.41
N VAL A 107 3.48 -8.38 -2.37
CA VAL A 107 4.44 -9.32 -1.79
C VAL A 107 5.75 -9.31 -2.59
N SER A 108 5.68 -9.30 -3.93
CA SER A 108 6.85 -9.21 -4.80
C SER A 108 7.62 -7.89 -4.62
N VAL A 109 6.90 -6.77 -4.50
CA VAL A 109 7.48 -5.44 -4.22
C VAL A 109 8.21 -5.45 -2.88
N HIS A 110 7.63 -6.05 -1.84
CA HIS A 110 8.26 -6.17 -0.54
C HIS A 110 9.57 -6.98 -0.61
N VAL A 111 9.55 -8.17 -1.22
CA VAL A 111 10.75 -9.00 -1.40
C VAL A 111 11.84 -8.24 -2.17
N MET A 112 11.48 -7.56 -3.25
CA MET A 112 12.43 -6.79 -4.05
C MET A 112 13.00 -5.59 -3.28
N ALA A 113 12.18 -4.93 -2.45
CA ALA A 113 12.62 -3.85 -1.58
C ALA A 113 13.64 -4.36 -0.54
N MET A 114 13.38 -5.49 0.12
CA MET A 114 14.32 -6.07 1.08
C MET A 114 15.66 -6.45 0.44
N ARG A 115 15.64 -6.94 -0.81
CA ARG A 115 16.87 -7.15 -1.59
C ARG A 115 17.61 -5.87 -1.90
N CYS A 116 16.90 -4.82 -2.34
CA CYS A 116 17.54 -3.53 -2.58
C CYS A 116 18.17 -2.97 -1.31
N ALA A 117 17.52 -3.13 -0.15
CA ALA A 117 18.09 -2.74 1.14
C ALA A 117 19.36 -3.54 1.49
N HIS A 118 19.35 -4.86 1.25
CA HIS A 118 20.54 -5.70 1.43
C HIS A 118 21.69 -5.28 0.49
N HIS A 119 21.40 -5.02 -0.79
CA HIS A 119 22.42 -4.54 -1.74
C HIS A 119 22.95 -3.16 -1.36
N LEU A 120 22.09 -2.27 -0.86
CA LEU A 120 22.51 -0.95 -0.39
C LEU A 120 23.45 -1.05 0.81
N ALA A 121 23.15 -1.93 1.78
CA ALA A 121 23.98 -2.15 2.97
C ALA A 121 25.36 -2.73 2.66
N ASN A 122 25.51 -3.44 1.53
CA ASN A 122 26.75 -4.09 1.11
C ASN A 122 27.42 -3.41 -0.11
N ALA A 123 27.01 -2.19 -0.45
CA ALA A 123 27.55 -1.51 -1.62
C ALA A 123 28.99 -1.04 -1.36
N GLU A 124 29.93 -1.53 -2.17
CA GLU A 124 31.36 -1.17 -2.09
C GLU A 124 31.73 0.06 -2.94
N ASP A 125 30.84 0.47 -3.84
CA ASP A 125 31.02 1.62 -4.71
C ASP A 125 29.77 2.51 -4.77
N LEU A 126 29.99 3.78 -5.11
CA LEU A 126 28.96 4.80 -5.14
C LEU A 126 27.85 4.49 -6.17
N ALA A 127 28.19 3.85 -7.29
CA ALA A 127 27.22 3.55 -8.35
C ALA A 127 26.22 2.46 -7.90
N ARG A 128 26.71 1.40 -7.26
CA ARG A 128 25.87 0.36 -6.64
C ARG A 128 25.01 0.91 -5.52
N HIS A 129 25.60 1.75 -4.66
CA HIS A 129 24.89 2.42 -3.58
C HIS A 129 23.72 3.27 -4.13
N ASP A 130 24.00 4.16 -5.08
CA ASP A 130 22.99 5.04 -5.69
C ASP A 130 21.88 4.25 -6.40
N SER A 131 22.24 3.20 -7.15
CA SER A 131 21.27 2.36 -7.85
C SER A 131 20.32 1.65 -6.87
N ALA A 132 20.87 1.01 -5.84
CA ALA A 132 20.10 0.30 -4.82
C ALA A 132 19.23 1.25 -3.99
N ALA A 133 19.76 2.41 -3.58
CA ALA A 133 19.01 3.43 -2.84
C ALA A 133 17.83 3.98 -3.65
N ARG A 134 18.04 4.27 -4.95
CA ARG A 134 16.96 4.74 -5.83
C ARG A 134 15.88 3.68 -6.04
N ALA A 135 16.27 2.43 -6.26
CA ALA A 135 15.32 1.32 -6.41
C ALA A 135 14.50 1.09 -5.13
N LEU A 136 15.18 0.99 -3.98
CA LEU A 136 14.56 0.86 -2.67
C LEU A 136 13.55 1.99 -2.43
N GLY A 137 13.98 3.24 -2.62
CA GLY A 137 13.14 4.40 -2.40
C GLY A 137 11.90 4.48 -3.31
N ARG A 138 11.93 3.88 -4.51
CA ARG A 138 10.73 3.78 -5.37
C ARG A 138 9.77 2.72 -4.85
N LEU A 139 10.27 1.52 -4.56
CA LEU A 139 9.46 0.38 -4.12
C LEU A 139 8.78 0.66 -2.77
N THR A 140 9.50 1.26 -1.82
CA THR A 140 8.93 1.60 -0.50
C THR A 140 7.85 2.66 -0.58
N ARG A 141 7.92 3.59 -1.54
CA ARG A 141 6.84 4.57 -1.80
C ARG A 141 5.61 3.96 -2.47
N THR A 142 5.79 2.91 -3.27
CA THR A 142 4.66 2.19 -3.90
C THR A 142 3.83 1.41 -2.88
N PHE A 143 4.48 0.84 -1.85
CA PHE A 143 3.80 -0.07 -0.91
C PHE A 143 2.60 0.57 -0.17
N PRO A 144 2.69 1.78 0.43
CA PRO A 144 1.53 2.46 1.01
C PRO A 144 0.40 2.70 0.01
N THR A 145 0.72 3.09 -1.24
CA THR A 145 -0.29 3.29 -2.29
C THR A 145 -1.03 1.99 -2.63
N GLN A 146 -0.34 0.85 -2.61
CA GLN A 146 -0.99 -0.46 -2.80
C GLN A 146 -1.89 -0.83 -1.62
N ILE A 147 -1.48 -0.52 -0.39
CA ILE A 147 -2.32 -0.70 0.81
C ILE A 147 -3.59 0.15 0.72
N GLU A 148 -3.48 1.42 0.33
CA GLU A 148 -4.63 2.31 0.12
C GLU A 148 -5.54 1.81 -1.00
N ALA A 149 -4.97 1.33 -2.12
CA ALA A 149 -5.74 0.75 -3.21
C ALA A 149 -6.52 -0.49 -2.76
N LEU A 150 -5.89 -1.41 -2.02
CA LEU A 150 -6.53 -2.61 -1.49
C LEU A 150 -7.64 -2.25 -0.48
N ASN A 151 -7.39 -1.31 0.42
CA ASN A 151 -8.39 -0.84 1.40
C ASN A 151 -9.59 -0.21 0.70
N ARG A 152 -9.37 0.66 -0.30
CA ARG A 152 -10.47 1.25 -1.08
C ARG A 152 -11.26 0.17 -1.81
N TYR A 153 -10.57 -0.72 -2.52
CA TYR A 153 -11.20 -1.83 -3.23
C TYR A 153 -12.10 -2.66 -2.32
N ARG A 154 -11.63 -2.98 -1.11
CA ARG A 154 -12.40 -3.71 -0.08
C ARG A 154 -13.56 -2.92 0.51
N SER A 155 -13.43 -1.60 0.61
CA SER A 155 -14.46 -0.72 1.17
C SER A 155 -15.63 -0.45 0.22
N HIS A 156 -15.46 -0.63 -1.09
CA HIS A 156 -16.54 -0.44 -2.08
C HIS A 156 -17.69 -1.46 -1.94
N GLY A 157 -17.54 -2.48 -1.10
CA GLY A 157 -18.61 -3.44 -0.75
C GLY A 157 -19.40 -3.10 0.52
N GLU A 158 -18.99 -2.11 1.32
CA GLU A 158 -19.78 -1.65 2.46
C GLU A 158 -20.77 -0.58 1.99
N PRO A 159 -22.09 -0.77 2.16
CA PRO A 159 -23.07 0.26 1.83
C PRO A 159 -22.70 1.57 2.52
N ALA A 160 -22.74 2.67 1.78
CA ALA A 160 -22.58 4.00 2.34
C ALA A 160 -23.49 4.15 3.58
N ILE A 161 -22.85 4.43 4.73
CA ILE A 161 -23.41 4.82 6.03
C ILE A 161 -24.95 4.84 6.04
N THR A 162 -25.56 3.84 6.69
CA THR A 162 -27.01 3.86 6.95
C THR A 162 -27.33 5.12 7.75
N VAL A 163 -27.93 6.11 7.09
CA VAL A 163 -28.39 7.34 7.76
C VAL A 163 -29.52 6.93 8.70
N GLN A 164 -29.24 6.89 10.01
CA GLN A 164 -30.30 6.83 11.00
C GLN A 164 -31.09 8.14 10.89
N ASN A 165 -32.39 8.06 10.54
CA ASN A 165 -33.24 9.23 10.46
C ASN A 165 -33.17 10.00 11.78
N VAL A 166 -32.52 11.16 11.79
CA VAL A 166 -32.48 12.05 12.96
C VAL A 166 -33.72 12.95 12.88
N SER A 167 -34.65 12.79 13.82
CA SER A 167 -35.78 13.71 13.94
C SER A 167 -35.29 15.02 14.55
N VAL A 168 -35.41 16.11 13.81
CA VAL A 168 -35.16 17.45 14.34
C VAL A 168 -36.47 17.99 14.89
N GLY A 169 -36.49 18.32 16.19
CA GLY A 169 -37.65 18.94 16.83
C GLY A 169 -37.91 20.36 16.32
N ASP A 170 -39.09 20.89 16.62
CA ASP A 170 -39.51 22.22 16.16
C ASP A 170 -38.52 23.29 16.65
N GLY A 171 -37.95 24.06 15.71
CA GLY A 171 -36.90 25.06 15.98
C GLY A 171 -35.44 24.56 15.96
N GLY A 172 -35.17 23.27 15.75
CA GLY A 172 -33.81 22.73 15.61
C GLY A 172 -33.24 22.83 14.19
N LYS A 173 -31.91 22.93 14.05
CA LYS A 173 -31.21 22.77 12.75
C LYS A 173 -30.10 21.74 12.88
N ALA A 174 -30.12 20.72 12.02
CA ALA A 174 -29.07 19.71 11.94
C ALA A 174 -28.18 19.95 10.72
N ILE A 175 -26.88 19.70 10.87
CA ILE A 175 -25.90 19.71 9.77
C ILE A 175 -25.45 18.25 9.57
N VAL A 176 -25.57 17.74 8.35
CA VAL A 176 -25.10 16.40 7.97
C VAL A 176 -24.00 16.55 6.93
N GLY A 177 -22.79 16.07 7.25
CA GLY A 177 -21.61 16.18 6.40
C GLY A 177 -20.34 16.49 7.20
N ASN A 178 -19.19 16.52 6.52
CA ASN A 178 -17.91 16.84 7.16
C ASN A 178 -17.82 18.35 7.46
N VAL A 179 -17.80 18.73 8.75
CA VAL A 179 -17.70 20.14 9.17
C VAL A 179 -16.25 20.49 9.50
N THR A 180 -15.60 21.25 8.63
CA THR A 180 -14.31 21.89 8.92
C THR A 180 -14.54 23.26 9.55
N GLN A 181 -14.33 23.38 10.86
CA GLN A 181 -14.37 24.68 11.55
C GLN A 181 -13.05 25.42 11.30
N HIS A 182 -13.10 26.49 10.50
CA HIS A 182 -12.01 27.44 10.45
C HIS A 182 -12.08 28.33 11.71
N ALA A 183 -11.12 28.20 12.61
CA ALA A 183 -11.01 29.05 13.79
C ALA A 183 -10.64 30.48 13.36
N SER A 184 -11.64 31.35 13.18
CA SER A 184 -11.41 32.79 13.02
C SER A 184 -12.03 33.58 14.19
N VAL A 185 -11.11 34.09 15.01
CA VAL A 185 -11.11 35.41 15.66
C VAL A 185 -12.37 35.81 16.44
N ILE A 186 -12.29 35.64 17.76
CA ILE A 186 -13.13 36.37 18.71
C ILE A 186 -12.65 37.83 18.74
N VAL A 187 -13.36 38.75 18.07
CA VAL A 187 -13.14 40.19 18.26
C VAL A 187 -13.85 40.59 19.56
N SER A 188 -13.08 40.76 20.63
CA SER A 188 -13.57 41.40 21.85
C SER A 188 -13.44 42.92 21.65
N ASP A 189 -14.58 43.58 21.50
CA ASP A 189 -14.67 45.03 21.39
C ASP A 189 -14.53 45.66 22.79
N LYS A 190 -13.31 46.09 23.16
CA LYS A 190 -13.10 47.06 24.25
C LYS A 190 -11.68 47.66 24.26
N ARG A 191 -11.51 48.87 23.72
CA ARG A 191 -11.06 50.10 24.45
C ARG A 191 -10.69 51.27 23.51
N PRO A 192 -10.71 52.51 24.04
CA PRO A 192 -10.96 53.70 23.23
C PRO A 192 -9.70 54.49 22.84
N ALA A 193 -9.99 55.47 21.97
CA ALA A 193 -9.36 56.77 21.78
C ALA A 193 -8.14 56.90 20.84
N SER A 194 -8.37 57.78 19.86
CA SER A 194 -7.47 58.82 19.38
C SER A 194 -6.33 58.40 18.44
N ALA A 195 -6.53 58.65 17.15
CA ALA A 195 -6.08 59.89 16.51
C ALA A 195 -5.92 59.68 15.00
N ALA A 196 -6.44 60.65 14.23
CA ALA A 196 -5.87 61.12 12.97
C ALA A 196 -5.78 60.12 11.78
N ARG A 197 -5.92 60.48 10.52
CA ARG A 197 -6.33 61.71 9.82
C ARG A 197 -6.31 61.31 8.34
N LYS A 198 -7.43 61.55 7.67
CA LYS A 198 -7.59 61.81 6.22
C LYS A 198 -7.07 60.79 5.20
N ALA A 199 -8.05 60.30 4.44
CA ALA A 199 -7.97 59.81 3.07
C ALA A 199 -7.28 60.75 2.08
N ARG A 200 -6.72 60.15 1.01
CA ARG A 200 -6.98 60.42 -0.43
C ARG A 200 -5.99 59.55 -1.25
N LYS A 201 -6.43 58.51 -1.96
CA LYS A 201 -7.07 58.47 -3.29
C LYS A 201 -6.12 58.93 -4.42
N ALA A 202 -5.79 57.99 -5.31
CA ALA A 202 -6.10 58.01 -6.75
C ALA A 202 -4.92 57.64 -7.67
N ALA A 203 -5.28 56.86 -8.70
CA ALA A 203 -4.74 56.79 -10.06
C ALA A 203 -3.28 56.33 -10.20
N GLY A 204 -2.95 55.31 -10.98
CA GLY A 204 -3.51 54.89 -12.27
C GLY A 204 -2.41 55.06 -13.31
N SER A 205 -2.09 54.04 -14.09
CA SER A 205 -1.50 54.23 -15.41
C SER A 205 -1.53 52.95 -16.24
N LYS A 206 -2.09 53.09 -17.44
CA LYS A 206 -2.06 52.16 -18.56
C LYS A 206 -0.65 52.14 -19.18
N ARG A 207 -0.29 51.00 -19.77
CA ARG A 207 0.37 50.81 -21.10
C ARG A 207 0.50 49.29 -21.28
N GLY A 208 -0.02 48.62 -22.30
CA GLY A 208 -0.34 49.03 -23.66
C GLY A 208 0.69 48.41 -24.61
N THR A 209 0.25 47.41 -25.39
CA THR A 209 0.63 47.10 -26.80
C THR A 209 2.10 46.70 -27.08
N ASP A 210 2.46 45.74 -27.94
CA ASP A 210 1.76 45.04 -29.01
C ASP A 210 2.52 43.76 -29.46
N SER A 211 1.76 42.93 -30.18
CA SER A 211 2.06 41.86 -31.16
C SER A 211 3.45 41.72 -31.79
N ALA A 212 3.84 40.48 -32.13
CA ALA A 212 4.06 40.05 -33.53
C ALA A 212 4.37 38.54 -33.67
N ASP A 213 3.67 37.94 -34.62
CA ASP A 213 3.92 36.65 -35.29
C ASP A 213 5.33 36.50 -35.88
N ALA A 214 5.85 35.26 -35.90
CA ALA A 214 6.54 34.70 -37.08
C ALA A 214 6.66 33.16 -36.99
N ARG A 215 5.94 32.48 -37.88
CA ARG A 215 6.15 31.08 -38.30
C ARG A 215 7.39 30.96 -39.21
N ARG A 216 8.05 29.80 -39.18
CA ARG A 216 8.50 28.91 -40.29
C ARG A 216 9.71 28.05 -39.85
N GLU A 217 9.54 26.72 -39.74
CA GLU A 217 9.90 25.65 -40.71
C GLU A 217 11.41 25.27 -40.66
N ALA A 218 11.72 24.04 -40.21
CA ALA A 218 12.32 22.90 -40.97
C ALA A 218 13.84 23.10 -41.26
N GLU A 219 14.78 22.16 -41.11
CA GLU A 219 14.84 20.73 -41.44
C GLU A 219 16.22 20.19 -40.95
N ALA A 220 16.30 18.90 -40.57
CA ALA A 220 17.44 17.95 -40.63
C ALA A 220 17.38 16.92 -39.49
#